data_AF-A0A1V2DPC2-F1
#
_entry.id   AF-A0A1V2DPC2-F1
#
_cell.length_a   1.000
_cell.length_b   1.000
_cell.length_c   1.000
_cell.angle_alpha   90.00
_cell.angle_beta   90.00
_cell.angle_gamma   90.00
#
_symmetry.space_group_name_H-M   'P 1'
#
loop_
_entity.id
_entity.type
_entity.pdbx_description
1 polymer ?
#
loop_
_entity_poly.entity_id
_entity_poly.type
_entity_poly.pdbx_seq_one_letter_code
_entity_poly.pdbx_strand_id
1 'polypeptide(L)'
;MPEETFENGLERGYPIHVSPDAFIATAEQMLRIRAANRGIREVAIKDANVPIAGAFRHDTLMPVMVDYMNAVILPHSELKFESAMNDEVTARVAAGMAAEQRREPEVKDVLAASEMVSEHLTKTPLYNAESEAGGLGVETRLRTYASTPLSVTLLILDTALESAHTLSMRHQQSSLGIAEPDVLDLTPVCELLSALPVAERLVSIPERLQREIDRVLRSETAEPTENTYDALDATLSHQDHNIVPPGASNGME
;
A
#
# COMPACT_ATOMS: atom_id res chain seq x y z
N MET A 1 -16.17 -25.58 -24.68
CA MET A 1 -15.63 -25.33 -23.34
C MET A 1 -16.51 -24.26 -22.73
N PRO A 2 -17.07 -24.45 -21.52
CA PRO A 2 -18.01 -23.50 -20.97
C PRO A 2 -17.25 -22.25 -20.52
N GLU A 3 -17.64 -21.12 -21.10
CA GLU A 3 -17.31 -19.76 -20.65
C GLU A 3 -18.19 -19.44 -19.43
N GLU A 4 -17.87 -20.00 -18.26
CA GLU A 4 -18.51 -19.61 -17.02
C GLU A 4 -17.43 -19.35 -15.97
N THR A 5 -17.60 -18.25 -15.22
CA THR A 5 -16.81 -17.76 -14.07
C THR A 5 -15.66 -16.76 -14.30
N PHE A 6 -15.73 -15.90 -15.32
CA PHE A 6 -14.90 -14.68 -15.35
C PHE A 6 -15.54 -13.45 -14.68
N GLU A 7 -16.84 -13.48 -14.36
CA GLU A 7 -17.55 -12.32 -13.81
C GLU A 7 -17.40 -12.14 -12.28
N ASN A 8 -17.13 -13.21 -11.53
CA ASN A 8 -16.99 -13.12 -10.06
C ASN A 8 -15.63 -12.60 -9.59
N GLY A 9 -14.72 -12.33 -10.54
CA GLY A 9 -13.44 -11.73 -10.25
C GLY A 9 -13.62 -10.34 -9.68
N LEU A 10 -14.44 -9.48 -10.32
CA LEU A 10 -14.44 -8.00 -10.30
C LEU A 10 -15.00 -7.27 -9.05
N GLU A 11 -15.49 -7.99 -8.02
CA GLU A 11 -15.88 -7.38 -6.72
C GLU A 11 -15.03 -7.72 -5.45
N ARG A 12 -14.03 -8.62 -5.51
CA ARG A 12 -13.15 -9.07 -4.40
C ARG A 12 -11.84 -8.31 -4.10
N GLY A 13 -11.16 -7.62 -5.02
CA GLY A 13 -9.76 -7.17 -4.83
C GLY A 13 -8.76 -8.18 -5.43
N TYR A 14 -7.72 -7.69 -6.13
CA TYR A 14 -7.47 -8.23 -7.48
C TYR A 14 -6.13 -8.92 -7.77
N PRO A 15 -6.16 -10.03 -8.54
CA PRO A 15 -5.07 -10.37 -9.44
C PRO A 15 -4.81 -9.19 -10.37
N ILE A 16 -3.55 -8.81 -10.53
CA ILE A 16 -3.21 -7.72 -11.44
C ILE A 16 -3.26 -8.25 -12.88
N HIS A 17 -4.35 -7.95 -13.60
CA HIS A 17 -4.59 -8.41 -14.98
C HIS A 17 -3.86 -7.57 -16.05
N VAL A 18 -2.89 -6.76 -15.65
CA VAL A 18 -2.06 -5.96 -16.56
C VAL A 18 -0.71 -6.64 -16.72
N SER A 19 -0.17 -6.62 -17.93
CA SER A 19 1.21 -7.07 -18.17
C SER A 19 2.18 -6.32 -17.23
N PRO A 20 2.99 -7.03 -16.42
CA PRO A 20 3.96 -6.40 -15.53
C PRO A 20 4.84 -5.37 -16.21
N ASP A 21 5.39 -5.72 -17.37
CA ASP A 21 6.27 -4.86 -18.16
C ASP A 21 5.54 -3.59 -18.63
N ALA A 22 4.28 -3.73 -19.06
CA ALA A 22 3.49 -2.60 -19.53
C ALA A 22 3.17 -1.63 -18.40
N PHE A 23 2.85 -2.12 -17.21
CA PHE A 23 2.57 -1.27 -16.06
C PHE A 23 3.83 -0.58 -15.54
N ILE A 24 4.95 -1.30 -15.46
CA ILE A 24 6.24 -0.73 -15.05
C ILE A 24 6.65 0.37 -16.03
N ALA A 25 6.61 0.10 -17.35
CA ALA A 25 6.92 1.11 -18.37
C ALA A 25 6.01 2.35 -18.26
N THR A 26 4.73 2.14 -17.92
CA THR A 26 3.78 3.23 -17.69
C THR A 26 4.19 4.07 -16.48
N ALA A 27 4.59 3.43 -15.37
CA ALA A 27 5.04 4.12 -14.16
C ALA A 27 6.34 4.91 -14.40
N GLU A 28 7.32 4.34 -15.12
CA GLU A 28 8.55 5.05 -15.51
C GLU A 28 8.24 6.27 -16.39
N GLN A 29 7.36 6.11 -17.37
CA GLN A 29 7.01 7.19 -18.29
C GLN A 29 6.24 8.28 -17.57
N MET A 30 5.35 7.91 -16.65
CA MET A 30 4.64 8.85 -15.79
C MET A 30 5.63 9.67 -14.97
N LEU A 31 6.55 9.04 -14.23
CA LEU A 31 7.58 9.75 -13.45
C LEU A 31 8.40 10.72 -14.31
N ARG A 32 8.85 10.28 -15.49
CA ARG A 32 9.60 11.12 -16.44
C ARG A 32 8.81 12.34 -16.89
N ILE A 33 7.58 12.15 -17.37
CA ILE A 33 6.73 13.25 -17.85
C ILE A 33 6.41 14.21 -16.70
N ARG A 34 6.05 13.67 -15.52
CA ARG A 34 5.65 14.45 -14.36
C ARG A 34 6.82 15.23 -13.76
N ALA A 35 8.04 14.70 -13.80
CA ALA A 35 9.24 15.42 -13.39
C ALA A 35 9.62 16.49 -14.42
N ALA A 36 9.56 16.19 -15.72
CA ALA A 36 9.81 17.18 -16.78
C ALA A 36 8.82 18.36 -16.72
N ASN A 37 7.54 18.10 -16.43
CA ASN A 37 6.52 19.13 -16.25
C ASN A 37 6.80 20.04 -15.03
N ARG A 38 7.57 19.57 -14.06
CA ARG A 38 8.03 20.35 -12.89
C ARG A 38 9.35 21.09 -13.17
N GLY A 39 9.89 20.98 -14.38
CA GLY A 39 11.15 21.62 -14.78
C GLY A 39 12.40 20.81 -14.44
N ILE A 40 12.26 19.62 -13.86
CA ILE A 40 13.38 18.74 -13.48
C ILE A 40 14.03 18.19 -14.75
N ARG A 41 15.36 18.29 -14.83
CA ARG A 41 16.20 17.83 -15.95
C ARG A 41 17.14 16.71 -15.54
N GLU A 42 17.56 16.71 -14.28
CA GLU A 42 18.46 15.71 -13.72
C GLU A 42 18.02 15.30 -12.32
N VAL A 43 18.41 14.08 -11.96
CA VAL A 43 18.17 13.49 -10.65
C VAL A 43 19.54 13.20 -10.03
N ALA A 44 19.77 13.76 -8.86
CA ALA A 44 21.02 13.65 -8.13
C ALA A 44 20.85 12.73 -6.91
N ILE A 45 21.90 11.98 -6.59
CA ILE A 45 22.09 11.35 -5.28
C ILE A 45 23.53 11.61 -4.87
N LYS A 46 23.71 12.40 -3.81
CA LYS A 46 25.01 12.93 -3.39
C LYS A 46 25.72 13.58 -4.58
N ASP A 47 26.91 13.11 -4.92
CA ASP A 47 27.74 13.66 -6.01
C ASP A 47 27.41 13.03 -7.39
N ALA A 48 26.46 12.11 -7.47
CA ALA A 48 26.12 11.41 -8.71
C ALA A 48 24.86 12.01 -9.35
N ASN A 49 24.99 12.48 -10.59
CA ASN A 49 23.88 13.04 -11.37
C ASN A 49 23.51 12.13 -12.54
N VAL A 50 22.20 11.89 -12.71
CA VAL A 50 21.63 11.08 -13.78
C VAL A 50 20.61 11.92 -14.55
N PRO A 51 20.71 11.98 -15.90
CA PRO A 51 19.68 12.64 -16.70
C PRO A 51 18.30 12.01 -16.48
N ILE A 52 17.25 12.84 -16.43
CA ILE A 52 15.87 12.42 -16.18
C ILE A 52 15.40 11.26 -17.08
N ALA A 53 15.88 11.19 -18.33
CA ALA A 53 15.53 10.17 -19.30
C ALA A 53 15.88 8.74 -18.83
N GLY A 54 16.96 8.60 -18.07
CA GLY A 54 17.45 7.32 -17.52
C GLY A 54 17.26 7.16 -16.02
N ALA A 55 17.00 8.26 -15.28
CA ALA A 55 16.89 8.25 -13.83
C ALA A 55 15.73 7.37 -13.34
N PHE A 56 14.52 7.59 -13.84
CA PHE A 56 13.31 6.88 -13.38
C PHE A 56 13.09 5.53 -14.06
N ARG A 57 14.14 4.85 -14.51
CA ARG A 57 14.02 3.45 -14.91
C ARG A 57 13.85 2.55 -13.68
N HIS A 58 13.10 1.47 -13.85
CA HIS A 58 12.82 0.46 -12.82
C HIS A 58 14.07 -0.20 -12.24
N ASP A 59 15.18 -0.20 -12.99
CA ASP A 59 16.48 -0.75 -12.62
C ASP A 59 17.53 0.32 -12.24
N THR A 60 17.14 1.60 -12.18
CA THR A 60 18.03 2.72 -11.80
C THR A 60 17.56 3.40 -10.51
N LEU A 61 16.85 4.54 -10.57
CA LEU A 61 16.44 5.32 -9.39
C LEU A 61 14.94 5.25 -9.09
N MET A 62 14.13 4.61 -9.94
CA MET A 62 12.73 4.32 -9.59
C MET A 62 12.59 3.53 -8.28
N PRO A 63 13.49 2.57 -7.93
CA PRO A 63 13.44 1.90 -6.65
C PRO A 63 13.40 2.86 -5.44
N VAL A 64 14.19 3.93 -5.45
CA VAL A 64 14.20 4.94 -4.38
C VAL A 64 12.83 5.60 -4.24
N MET A 65 12.19 5.94 -5.35
CA MET A 65 10.85 6.52 -5.36
C MET A 65 9.78 5.54 -4.86
N VAL A 66 9.90 4.26 -5.21
CA VAL A 66 8.98 3.20 -4.78
C VAL A 66 9.11 2.94 -3.28
N ASP A 67 10.33 2.93 -2.74
CA ASP A 67 10.54 2.81 -1.29
C ASP A 67 10.02 4.05 -0.56
N TYR A 68 10.27 5.25 -1.09
CA TYR A 68 9.72 6.48 -0.52
C TYR A 68 8.20 6.50 -0.51
N MET A 69 7.58 6.08 -1.62
CA MET A 69 6.14 5.90 -1.73
C MET A 69 5.60 4.93 -0.69
N ASN A 70 6.21 3.75 -0.55
CA ASN A 70 5.72 2.68 0.33
C ASN A 70 6.01 2.91 1.81
N ALA A 71 7.19 3.44 2.17
CA ALA A 71 7.63 3.59 3.55
C ALA A 71 7.21 4.92 4.17
N VAL A 72 7.05 5.97 3.35
CA VAL A 72 6.73 7.33 3.80
C VAL A 72 5.36 7.75 3.32
N ILE A 73 5.10 7.85 2.01
CA ILE A 73 3.88 8.52 1.53
C ILE A 73 2.61 7.74 1.84
N LEU A 74 2.56 6.45 1.51
CA LEU A 74 1.37 5.62 1.72
C LEU A 74 0.93 5.61 3.20
N PRO A 75 1.80 5.33 4.19
CA PRO A 75 1.40 5.34 5.60
C PRO A 75 0.83 6.68 6.08
N HIS A 76 1.30 7.81 5.54
CA HIS A 76 0.82 9.14 5.92
C HIS A 76 -0.44 9.57 5.16
N SER A 77 -0.86 8.82 4.14
CA SER A 77 -2.05 9.15 3.34
C SER A 77 -3.37 8.76 3.99
N GLU A 78 -3.33 7.95 5.06
CA GLU A 78 -4.51 7.39 5.75
C GLU A 78 -5.48 6.62 4.82
N LEU A 79 -5.04 6.28 3.60
CA LEU A 79 -5.85 5.57 2.61
C LEU A 79 -6.00 4.11 3.03
N LYS A 80 -7.23 3.73 3.38
CA LYS A 80 -7.62 2.33 3.59
C LYS A 80 -8.36 1.84 2.34
N PHE A 81 -7.87 0.74 1.77
CA PHE A 81 -8.53 0.07 0.65
C PHE A 81 -9.15 -1.22 1.16
N GLU A 82 -10.47 -1.16 1.38
CA GLU A 82 -11.27 -2.33 1.70
C GLU A 82 -11.54 -3.12 0.41
N SER A 83 -11.46 -4.44 0.51
CA SER A 83 -11.71 -5.35 -0.62
C SER A 83 -12.39 -6.60 -0.08
N ALA A 84 -13.34 -7.18 -0.83
CA ALA A 84 -14.07 -8.34 -0.33
C ALA A 84 -13.16 -9.58 -0.09
N MET A 85 -11.97 -9.61 -0.70
CA MET A 85 -10.90 -10.56 -0.43
C MET A 85 -10.22 -10.29 0.91
N ASN A 86 -10.00 -9.03 1.29
CA ASN A 86 -9.56 -8.70 2.64
C ASN A 86 -10.60 -9.17 3.67
N ASP A 87 -11.89 -9.01 3.36
CA ASP A 87 -12.97 -9.48 4.24
C ASP A 87 -13.00 -11.02 4.31
N GLU A 88 -12.86 -11.71 3.18
CA GLU A 88 -12.83 -13.18 3.12
C GLU A 88 -11.62 -13.75 3.87
N VAL A 89 -10.42 -13.16 3.68
CA VAL A 89 -9.21 -13.58 4.40
C VAL A 89 -9.35 -13.27 5.89
N THR A 90 -9.90 -12.11 6.27
CA THR A 90 -10.15 -11.74 7.67
C THR A 90 -11.08 -12.74 8.34
N ALA A 91 -12.21 -13.06 7.69
CA ALA A 91 -13.18 -14.03 8.21
C ALA A 91 -12.55 -15.42 8.39
N ARG A 92 -11.74 -15.88 7.44
CA ARG A 92 -11.05 -17.19 7.53
C ARG A 92 -9.98 -17.22 8.61
N VAL A 93 -9.19 -16.15 8.75
CA VAL A 93 -8.20 -16.03 9.81
C VAL A 93 -8.87 -16.06 11.19
N ALA A 94 -9.94 -15.29 11.36
CA ALA A 94 -10.75 -15.28 12.59
C ALA A 94 -11.37 -16.65 12.89
N ALA A 95 -11.93 -17.32 11.88
CA ALA A 95 -12.49 -18.66 12.00
C ALA A 95 -11.45 -19.68 12.48
N GLY A 96 -10.25 -19.64 11.92
CA GLY A 96 -9.17 -20.50 12.40
C GLY A 96 -8.77 -20.20 13.86
N MET A 97 -8.86 -18.94 14.32
CA MET A 97 -8.35 -18.52 15.64
C MET A 97 -9.27 -19.07 16.72
N ALA A 98 -10.56 -19.02 16.42
CA ALA A 98 -11.60 -19.64 17.22
C ALA A 98 -11.52 -21.17 17.18
N ALA A 99 -11.25 -21.77 16.01
CA ALA A 99 -11.14 -23.22 15.84
C ALA A 99 -9.99 -23.84 16.66
N GLU A 100 -8.84 -23.15 16.78
CA GLU A 100 -7.73 -23.57 17.66
C GLU A 100 -8.16 -23.69 19.13
N GLN A 101 -9.11 -22.85 19.53
CA GLN A 101 -9.69 -22.83 20.87
C GLN A 101 -11.00 -23.65 20.97
N ARG A 102 -11.38 -24.35 19.89
CA ARG A 102 -12.61 -25.15 19.77
C ARG A 102 -13.89 -24.38 20.13
N ARG A 103 -13.96 -23.12 19.69
CA ARG A 103 -15.12 -22.24 19.89
C ARG A 103 -15.52 -21.57 18.59
N GLU A 104 -16.67 -20.91 18.62
CA GLU A 104 -17.13 -20.03 17.54
C GLU A 104 -16.31 -18.72 17.52
N PRO A 105 -16.21 -18.05 16.35
CA PRO A 105 -15.55 -16.76 16.21
C PRO A 105 -16.25 -15.70 17.07
N GLU A 106 -15.47 -14.97 17.85
CA GLU A 106 -15.95 -13.83 18.62
C GLU A 106 -15.46 -12.52 17.96
N VAL A 107 -16.11 -11.40 18.31
CA VAL A 107 -15.75 -10.06 17.79
C VAL A 107 -14.26 -9.76 17.98
N LYS A 108 -13.66 -10.18 19.09
CA LYS A 108 -12.23 -9.99 19.37
C LYS A 108 -11.31 -10.67 18.35
N ASP A 109 -11.71 -11.81 17.79
CA ASP A 109 -10.92 -12.52 16.77
C ASP A 109 -11.03 -11.85 15.42
N VAL A 110 -12.22 -11.33 15.09
CA VAL A 110 -12.44 -10.56 13.87
C VAL A 110 -11.60 -9.29 13.89
N LEU A 111 -11.57 -8.58 15.02
CA LEU A 111 -10.73 -7.39 15.19
C LEU A 111 -9.24 -7.72 15.08
N ALA A 112 -8.77 -8.76 15.77
CA ALA A 112 -7.37 -9.19 15.70
C ALA A 112 -6.96 -9.67 14.28
N ALA A 113 -7.86 -10.38 13.59
CA ALA A 113 -7.65 -10.81 12.21
C ALA A 113 -7.63 -9.62 11.24
N SER A 114 -8.52 -8.65 11.42
CA SER A 114 -8.59 -7.43 10.59
C SER A 114 -7.33 -6.59 10.73
N GLU A 115 -6.81 -6.45 11.96
CA GLU A 115 -5.55 -5.75 12.22
C GLU A 115 -4.37 -6.46 11.53
N MET A 116 -4.28 -7.79 11.68
CA MET A 116 -3.24 -8.61 11.04
C MET A 116 -3.30 -8.55 9.51
N VAL A 117 -4.50 -8.61 8.93
CA VAL A 117 -4.72 -8.50 7.48
C VAL A 117 -4.34 -7.11 6.99
N SER A 118 -4.78 -6.06 7.67
CA SER A 118 -4.50 -4.68 7.30
C SER A 118 -2.99 -4.38 7.33
N GLU A 119 -2.28 -4.85 8.36
CA GLU A 119 -0.83 -4.67 8.51
C GLU A 119 -0.03 -5.33 7.39
N HIS A 120 -0.47 -6.51 6.92
CA HIS A 120 0.32 -7.31 5.98
C HIS A 120 -0.12 -7.24 4.52
N LEU A 121 -1.39 -6.91 4.24
CA LEU A 121 -1.99 -6.95 2.91
C LEU A 121 -2.29 -5.58 2.32
N THR A 122 -2.26 -4.50 3.10
CA THR A 122 -2.34 -3.13 2.59
C THR A 122 -1.03 -2.71 1.93
N LYS A 123 -0.78 -3.21 0.72
CA LYS A 123 0.46 -2.99 -0.02
C LYS A 123 0.17 -2.44 -1.41
N THR A 124 1.02 -1.53 -1.85
CA THR A 124 0.97 -1.10 -3.26
C THR A 124 1.46 -2.24 -4.19
N PRO A 125 0.96 -2.28 -5.43
CA PRO A 125 1.44 -3.11 -6.53
C PRO A 125 2.95 -3.02 -6.78
N LEU A 126 3.58 -1.86 -6.57
CA LEU A 126 4.99 -1.67 -6.87
C LEU A 126 5.85 -1.99 -5.64
N TYR A 127 6.89 -2.79 -5.84
CA TYR A 127 7.85 -3.13 -4.80
C TYR A 127 9.23 -3.33 -5.39
N ASN A 128 10.26 -3.23 -4.55
CA ASN A 128 11.63 -3.52 -4.96
C ASN A 128 12.01 -4.96 -4.59
N ALA A 129 12.66 -5.64 -5.53
CA ALA A 129 13.22 -6.97 -5.34
C ALA A 129 14.73 -6.93 -5.58
N GLU A 130 15.48 -7.79 -4.89
CA GLU A 130 16.91 -7.96 -5.16
C GLU A 130 17.15 -8.37 -6.61
N SER A 131 18.11 -7.72 -7.25
CA SER A 131 18.50 -7.98 -8.64
C SER A 131 19.93 -7.54 -8.89
N GLU A 132 20.80 -8.48 -9.28
CA GLU A 132 22.20 -8.20 -9.62
C GLU A 132 22.33 -7.30 -10.86
N ALA A 133 21.30 -7.24 -11.70
CA ALA A 133 21.28 -6.40 -12.90
C ALA A 133 20.88 -4.94 -12.60
N GLY A 134 20.27 -4.68 -11.44
CA GLY A 134 19.85 -3.34 -11.03
C GLY A 134 21.02 -2.46 -10.63
N GLY A 135 21.01 -1.18 -11.02
CA GLY A 135 22.06 -0.22 -10.70
C GLY A 135 22.29 0.01 -9.21
N LEU A 136 21.31 -0.34 -8.37
CA LEU A 136 21.36 -0.30 -6.91
C LEU A 136 21.34 -1.70 -6.27
N GLY A 137 21.54 -2.77 -7.05
CA GLY A 137 21.36 -4.16 -6.60
C GLY A 137 19.89 -4.56 -6.38
N VAL A 138 18.95 -3.72 -6.82
CA VAL A 138 17.51 -3.91 -6.74
C VAL A 138 16.83 -3.45 -8.01
N GLU A 139 15.65 -4.00 -8.30
CA GLU A 139 14.77 -3.57 -9.37
C GLU A 139 13.33 -3.46 -8.89
N THR A 140 12.59 -2.48 -9.40
CA THR A 140 11.16 -2.36 -9.17
C THR A 140 10.41 -3.42 -9.97
N ARG A 141 9.55 -4.16 -9.30
CA ARG A 141 8.65 -5.18 -9.86
C ARG A 141 7.20 -4.92 -9.52
N LEU A 142 6.32 -5.58 -10.25
CA LEU A 142 4.89 -5.61 -9.99
C LEU A 142 4.55 -6.85 -9.15
N ARG A 143 3.85 -6.65 -8.04
CA ARG A 143 3.28 -7.76 -7.24
C ARG A 143 2.22 -8.47 -8.07
N THR A 144 2.11 -9.78 -7.87
CA THR A 144 0.97 -10.54 -8.42
C THR A 144 -0.35 -10.12 -7.77
N TYR A 145 -0.28 -9.64 -6.51
CA TYR A 145 -1.43 -9.28 -5.69
C TYR A 145 -1.17 -7.96 -4.95
N ALA A 146 -2.17 -7.08 -4.94
CA ALA A 146 -2.14 -5.84 -4.19
C ALA A 146 -3.57 -5.38 -3.86
N SER A 147 -3.76 -4.81 -2.67
CA SER A 147 -5.04 -4.23 -2.27
C SER A 147 -5.24 -2.82 -2.83
N THR A 148 -4.15 -2.07 -3.03
CA THR A 148 -4.21 -0.73 -3.59
C THR A 148 -4.42 -0.79 -5.11
N PRO A 149 -5.43 -0.09 -5.67
CA PRO A 149 -5.63 -0.04 -7.11
C PRO A 149 -4.41 0.51 -7.86
N LEU A 150 -4.17 0.02 -9.07
CA LEU A 150 -3.07 0.47 -9.94
C LEU A 150 -3.08 1.99 -10.18
N SER A 151 -4.26 2.55 -10.42
CA SER A 151 -4.46 3.99 -10.64
C SER A 151 -4.07 4.82 -9.42
N VAL A 152 -4.47 4.36 -8.23
CA VAL A 152 -4.14 5.01 -6.96
C VAL A 152 -2.64 4.90 -6.68
N THR A 153 -2.03 3.77 -7.03
CA THR A 153 -0.58 3.59 -6.91
C THR A 153 0.20 4.61 -7.73
N LEU A 154 -0.21 4.85 -8.98
CA LEU A 154 0.39 5.89 -9.81
C LEU A 154 0.18 7.29 -9.23
N LEU A 155 -0.98 7.54 -8.61
CA LEU A 155 -1.25 8.81 -7.93
C LEU A 155 -0.33 9.02 -6.72
N ILE A 156 -0.19 8.02 -5.84
CA ILE A 156 0.71 8.09 -4.68
C ILE A 156 2.17 8.24 -5.15
N LEU A 157 2.55 7.58 -6.24
CA LEU A 157 3.89 7.72 -6.82
C LEU A 157 4.15 9.14 -7.36
N ASP A 158 3.17 9.79 -8.00
CA ASP A 158 3.28 11.21 -8.40
C ASP A 158 3.34 12.15 -7.17
N THR A 159 2.58 11.85 -6.11
CA THR A 159 2.69 12.56 -4.82
C THR A 159 4.07 12.38 -4.20
N ALA A 160 4.66 11.18 -4.29
CA ALA A 160 6.01 10.91 -3.82
C ALA A 160 7.04 11.75 -4.57
N LEU A 161 6.92 11.86 -5.90
CA LEU A 161 7.78 12.72 -6.72
C LEU A 161 7.67 14.19 -6.33
N GLU A 162 6.47 14.70 -6.13
CA GLU A 162 6.24 16.09 -5.71
C GLU A 162 6.82 16.38 -4.32
N SER A 163 6.60 15.46 -3.39
CA SER A 163 7.15 15.54 -2.04
C SER A 163 8.68 15.50 -2.06
N ALA A 164 9.27 14.59 -2.85
CA ALA A 164 10.71 14.49 -3.02
C ALA A 164 11.30 15.77 -3.63
N HIS A 165 10.63 16.37 -4.62
CA HIS A 165 11.08 17.64 -5.21
C HIS A 165 11.03 18.79 -4.21
N THR A 166 9.97 18.87 -3.41
CA THR A 166 9.87 19.86 -2.32
C THR A 166 10.98 19.67 -1.29
N LEU A 167 11.27 18.42 -0.92
CA LEU A 167 12.32 18.07 0.03
C LEU A 167 13.71 18.41 -0.53
N SER A 168 13.97 18.10 -1.80
CA SER A 168 15.17 18.48 -2.55
C SER A 168 15.42 19.98 -2.48
N MET A 169 14.41 20.79 -2.85
CA MET A 169 14.52 22.25 -2.85
C MET A 169 14.87 22.81 -1.46
N ARG A 170 14.25 22.26 -0.41
CA ARG A 170 14.56 22.65 0.97
C ARG A 170 15.96 22.25 1.39
N HIS A 171 16.38 21.02 1.03
CA HIS A 171 17.71 20.51 1.34
C HIS A 171 18.79 21.38 0.69
N GLN A 172 18.72 21.59 -0.63
CA GLN A 172 19.65 22.44 -1.38
C GLN A 172 19.70 23.88 -0.84
N GLN A 173 18.53 24.48 -0.56
CA GLN A 173 18.47 25.82 0.03
C GLN A 173 19.19 25.88 1.39
N SER A 174 19.09 24.81 2.19
CA SER A 174 19.73 24.74 3.51
C SER A 174 21.23 24.42 3.45
N SER A 175 21.68 23.60 2.51
CA SER A 175 23.06 23.13 2.41
C SER A 175 23.94 24.04 1.55
N LEU A 176 23.41 24.56 0.45
CA LEU A 176 24.14 25.36 -0.54
C LEU A 176 23.73 26.84 -0.52
N GLY A 177 22.66 27.20 0.20
CA GLY A 177 22.12 28.56 0.24
C GLY A 177 21.32 28.97 -1.00
N ILE A 178 21.24 28.08 -1.99
CA ILE A 178 20.52 28.26 -3.26
C ILE A 178 19.83 26.93 -3.58
N ALA A 179 18.60 27.00 -4.12
CA ALA A 179 17.89 25.84 -4.62
C ALA A 179 17.91 25.82 -6.16
N GLU A 180 18.22 24.65 -6.72
CA GLU A 180 18.30 24.41 -8.17
C GLU A 180 17.04 23.62 -8.60
N PRO A 181 15.99 24.30 -9.07
CA PRO A 181 14.69 23.67 -9.31
C PRO A 181 14.70 22.62 -10.41
N ASP A 182 15.67 22.67 -11.30
CA ASP A 182 15.87 21.69 -12.38
C ASP A 182 16.65 20.43 -11.94
N VAL A 183 17.13 20.40 -10.70
CA VAL A 183 17.82 19.25 -10.11
C VAL A 183 16.97 18.65 -9.00
N LEU A 184 16.55 17.41 -9.18
CA LEU A 184 15.92 16.62 -8.13
C LEU A 184 16.99 15.88 -7.33
N ASP A 185 17.40 16.44 -6.21
CA ASP A 185 18.28 15.78 -5.25
C ASP A 185 17.48 14.81 -4.36
N LEU A 186 17.70 13.52 -4.57
CA LEU A 186 17.12 12.43 -3.78
C LEU A 186 17.95 12.08 -2.54
N THR A 187 19.08 12.74 -2.29
CA THR A 187 19.87 12.56 -1.05
C THR A 187 19.01 12.65 0.22
N PRO A 188 18.19 13.69 0.43
CA PRO A 188 17.37 13.76 1.64
C PRO A 188 16.29 12.66 1.72
N VAL A 189 15.85 12.12 0.57
CA VAL A 189 14.93 10.96 0.53
C VAL A 189 15.67 9.70 0.99
N CYS A 190 16.88 9.46 0.47
CA CYS A 190 17.71 8.33 0.88
C CYS A 190 18.09 8.40 2.37
N GLU A 191 18.43 9.58 2.87
CA GLU A 191 18.72 9.80 4.29
C GLU A 191 17.50 9.49 5.16
N LEU A 192 16.32 9.99 4.77
CA LEU A 192 15.07 9.69 5.46
C LEU A 192 14.76 8.20 5.47
N LEU A 193 14.88 7.52 4.33
CA LEU A 193 14.66 6.08 4.22
C LEU A 193 15.63 5.28 5.10
N SER A 194 16.89 5.70 5.18
CA SER A 194 17.90 5.04 6.03
C SER A 194 17.65 5.20 7.52
N ALA A 195 16.94 6.26 7.93
CA ALA A 195 16.59 6.52 9.32
C ALA A 195 15.33 5.76 9.78
N LEU A 196 14.56 5.19 8.85
CA LEU A 196 13.38 4.40 9.17
C LEU A 196 13.78 2.97 9.53
N PRO A 197 13.10 2.33 10.49
CA PRO A 197 13.27 0.90 10.77
C PRO A 197 12.57 0.07 9.68
N VAL A 198 13.04 0.17 8.43
CA VAL A 198 12.44 -0.51 7.27
C VAL A 198 12.51 -2.04 7.42
N ALA A 199 13.58 -2.54 8.07
CA ALA A 199 13.73 -3.96 8.39
C ALA A 199 12.61 -4.50 9.31
N GLU A 200 12.07 -3.65 10.21
CA GLU A 200 10.95 -4.04 11.09
C GLU A 200 9.61 -4.05 10.36
N ARG A 201 9.51 -3.42 9.17
CA ARG A 201 8.30 -3.44 8.32
C ARG A 201 8.34 -4.51 7.24
N LEU A 202 9.52 -5.10 6.98
CA LEU A 202 9.68 -6.32 6.19
C LEU A 202 9.34 -7.56 7.03
N VAL A 203 8.22 -7.52 7.75
CA VAL A 203 7.72 -8.72 8.44
C VAL A 203 7.21 -9.67 7.37
N SER A 204 7.82 -10.85 7.30
CA SER A 204 7.31 -11.96 6.49
C SER A 204 5.85 -12.19 6.84
N ILE A 205 4.99 -12.35 5.82
CA ILE A 205 3.58 -12.65 6.04
C ILE A 205 3.50 -13.91 6.93
N PRO A 206 2.80 -13.88 8.08
CA PRO A 206 2.66 -15.04 8.93
C PRO A 206 2.18 -16.25 8.13
N GLU A 207 2.78 -17.43 8.31
CA GLU A 207 2.49 -18.62 7.48
C GLU A 207 1.01 -18.97 7.41
N ARG A 208 0.28 -18.69 8.49
CA ARG A 208 -1.17 -18.85 8.57
C ARG A 208 -1.91 -17.93 7.61
N LEU A 209 -1.54 -16.64 7.60
CA LEU A 209 -2.12 -15.65 6.72
C LEU A 209 -1.78 -15.99 5.26
N GLN A 210 -0.54 -16.41 4.98
CA GLN A 210 -0.13 -16.88 3.66
C GLN A 210 -0.96 -18.08 3.18
N ARG A 211 -1.20 -19.08 4.04
CA ARG A 211 -2.03 -20.25 3.72
C ARG A 211 -3.47 -19.89 3.36
N GLU A 212 -4.10 -19.00 4.13
CA GLU A 212 -5.48 -18.59 3.84
C GLU A 212 -5.56 -17.74 2.56
N ILE A 213 -4.56 -16.88 2.29
CA ILE A 213 -4.46 -16.16 1.01
C ILE A 213 -4.38 -17.15 -0.16
N ASP A 214 -3.47 -18.13 -0.10
CA ASP A 214 -3.30 -19.14 -1.14
C ASP A 214 -4.60 -19.95 -1.36
N ARG A 215 -5.33 -20.24 -0.29
CA ARG A 215 -6.60 -20.98 -0.33
C ARG A 215 -7.73 -20.18 -0.99
N VAL A 216 -7.87 -18.91 -0.63
CA VAL A 216 -8.83 -17.98 -1.26
C VAL A 216 -8.52 -17.83 -2.75
N LEU A 217 -7.25 -17.69 -3.11
CA LEU A 217 -6.81 -17.53 -4.49
C LEU A 217 -7.02 -18.78 -5.36
N ARG A 218 -6.94 -19.97 -4.76
CA ARG A 218 -7.19 -21.24 -5.46
C ARG A 218 -8.67 -21.59 -5.59
N SER A 219 -9.57 -20.73 -5.07
CA SER A 219 -11.00 -21.02 -4.97
C SER A 219 -11.27 -22.36 -4.29
N GLU A 220 -10.40 -22.77 -3.35
CA GLU A 220 -10.66 -23.94 -2.52
C GLU A 220 -11.76 -23.55 -1.54
N THR A 221 -13.00 -23.77 -1.98
CA THR A 221 -14.22 -23.53 -1.22
C THR A 221 -14.12 -24.22 0.12
N ALA A 222 -13.97 -23.43 1.18
CA ALA A 222 -14.50 -23.83 2.47
C ALA A 222 -16.00 -23.55 2.38
N GLU A 223 -16.82 -24.47 2.87
CA GLU A 223 -18.26 -24.29 2.97
C GLU A 223 -18.55 -22.93 3.64
N PRO A 224 -19.45 -22.10 3.09
CA PRO A 224 -19.75 -20.79 3.66
C PRO A 224 -20.43 -20.99 5.01
N THR A 225 -19.79 -20.57 6.10
CA THR A 225 -20.46 -20.38 7.38
C THR A 225 -21.30 -19.11 7.29
N GLU A 226 -22.60 -19.29 7.03
CA GLU A 226 -23.65 -18.28 6.81
C GLU A 226 -23.86 -17.24 7.93
N ASN A 227 -23.10 -17.27 9.03
CA ASN A 227 -23.48 -16.53 10.25
C ASN A 227 -22.61 -15.32 10.62
N THR A 228 -21.57 -14.98 9.84
CA THR A 228 -20.58 -13.97 10.29
C THR A 228 -20.96 -12.52 9.96
N TYR A 229 -21.80 -12.27 8.94
CA TYR A 229 -22.11 -10.91 8.47
C TYR A 229 -23.26 -10.24 9.23
N ASP A 230 -24.22 -11.00 9.74
CA ASP A 230 -25.35 -10.45 10.53
C ASP A 230 -24.90 -9.84 11.87
N ALA A 231 -23.75 -10.27 12.41
CA ALA A 231 -23.23 -9.78 13.68
C ALA A 231 -22.65 -8.36 13.60
N LEU A 232 -22.03 -8.00 12.47
CA LEU A 232 -21.38 -6.69 12.28
C LEU A 232 -22.41 -5.58 11.99
N ASP A 233 -23.41 -5.87 11.16
CA ASP A 233 -24.47 -4.92 10.78
C ASP A 233 -25.41 -4.61 11.97
N ALA A 234 -25.68 -5.61 12.82
CA ALA A 234 -26.45 -5.43 14.05
C ALA A 234 -25.73 -4.53 15.08
N THR A 235 -24.39 -4.56 15.17
CA THR A 235 -23.65 -3.70 16.10
C THR A 235 -23.50 -2.26 15.62
N LEU A 236 -23.35 -2.03 14.31
CA LEU A 236 -23.27 -0.68 13.74
C LEU A 236 -24.63 0.04 13.78
N SER A 237 -25.74 -0.70 13.58
CA SER A 237 -27.10 -0.17 13.74
C SER A 237 -27.46 0.22 15.19
N HIS A 238 -26.78 -0.34 16.19
CA HIS A 238 -27.07 -0.07 17.60
C HIS A 238 -26.21 1.04 18.23
N GLN A 239 -25.25 1.64 17.50
CA GLN A 239 -24.48 2.78 18.01
C GLN A 239 -25.14 4.16 17.76
N ASP A 240 -26.18 4.25 16.93
CA ASP A 240 -26.87 5.53 16.62
C ASP A 240 -28.01 5.92 17.59
N HIS A 241 -28.18 5.21 18.72
CA HIS A 241 -29.28 5.49 19.66
C HIS A 241 -28.86 5.86 21.09
N ASN A 242 -27.63 6.32 21.30
CA ASN A 242 -27.23 6.98 22.55
C ASN A 242 -26.75 8.42 22.31
N ILE A 243 -27.61 9.24 21.70
CA ILE A 243 -27.53 10.70 21.89
C ILE A 243 -28.31 11.02 23.17
N VAL A 244 -27.60 11.11 24.29
CA VAL A 244 -28.11 11.73 25.51
C VAL A 244 -28.25 13.24 25.24
N PRO A 245 -29.44 13.84 25.31
CA PRO A 245 -29.56 15.29 25.16
C PRO A 245 -28.99 15.99 26.39
N PRO A 246 -28.20 17.07 26.23
CA PRO A 246 -27.66 17.81 27.37
C PRO A 246 -28.72 18.77 27.93
N GLY A 247 -28.91 18.73 29.25
CA GLY A 247 -29.32 19.88 30.05
C GLY A 247 -30.82 20.05 30.35
N ALA A 248 -31.28 19.39 31.43
CA ALA A 248 -32.39 19.91 32.22
C ALA A 248 -31.80 20.53 33.50
N SER A 249 -31.71 21.85 33.52
CA SER A 249 -31.39 22.65 34.71
C SER A 249 -32.54 22.52 35.72
N ASN A 250 -32.24 21.99 36.92
CA ASN A 250 -33.11 22.13 38.08
C ASN A 250 -33.10 23.61 38.53
N GLY A 251 -34.17 24.33 38.22
CA GLY A 251 -34.51 25.58 38.91
C GLY A 251 -35.22 25.24 40.22
N MET A 252 -34.57 25.54 41.34
CA MET A 252 -35.24 25.77 42.62
C MET A 252 -35.90 27.15 42.55
N GLU A 253 -37.22 27.19 42.64
CA GLU A 253 -38.04 28.01 43.57
C GLU A 253 -39.52 27.65 43.43
#